data_AF-A0A2C6AGX7-F1
#
_entry.id   AF-A0A2C6AGX7-F1
#
_cell.length_a   1.000
_cell.length_b   1.000
_cell.length_c   1.000
_cell.angle_alpha   90.00
_cell.angle_beta   90.00
_cell.angle_gamma   90.00
#
_symmetry.space_group_name_H-M   'P 1'
#
loop_
_entity.id
_entity.type
_entity.pdbx_description
1 polymer ?
#
loop_
_entity_poly.entity_id
_entity_poly.type
_entity_poly.pdbx_seq_one_letter_code
_entity_poly.pdbx_strand_id
1 'polypeptide(L)'
;MAAQSNLRRTAAEDALATFVEKWSTLIGGKLRNTSRTARALATLALTLSIVLGAEGTRRRWKRQRLEREQGRKLVRTNSWLHNKDGSRTIYVPYKQGTSKVTISTTKPLTFEAHRRLFLNPPRVSGLGDGAVPAAHTKPGLNLAFLHQFLSLMSIMIPRWSSKEAGLLLSHGVFLLLRTYLSLVVARLDGELVRDLVAGNGKAFLWGILKVRCATPPPTCRARHTFQR
;
A
#
# COMPACT_ATOMS: atom_id res chain seq x y z
N MET A 1 -29.35 -12.45 30.31
CA MET A 1 -29.37 -13.71 29.54
C MET A 1 -29.22 -13.36 28.07
N ALA A 2 -28.12 -13.74 27.42
CA ALA A 2 -27.79 -13.33 26.05
C ALA A 2 -28.36 -14.31 25.02
N ALA A 3 -29.28 -13.83 24.18
CA ALA A 3 -29.92 -14.59 23.11
C ALA A 3 -29.05 -14.58 21.82
N GLN A 4 -28.30 -15.67 21.67
CA GLN A 4 -27.84 -16.38 20.46
C GLN A 4 -27.66 -15.66 19.11
N SER A 5 -26.39 -15.62 18.69
CA SER A 5 -25.86 -15.35 17.35
C SER A 5 -25.77 -16.62 16.46
N ASN A 6 -26.83 -17.42 16.36
CA ASN A 6 -26.78 -18.71 15.64
C ASN A 6 -27.03 -18.61 14.13
N LEU A 7 -27.75 -17.60 13.64
CA LEU A 7 -28.13 -17.47 12.22
C LEU A 7 -26.97 -17.19 11.25
N ARG A 8 -25.87 -16.58 11.71
CA ARG A 8 -24.68 -16.31 10.86
C ARG A 8 -23.73 -17.50 10.78
N ARG A 9 -23.69 -18.31 11.85
CA ARG A 9 -22.90 -19.54 11.86
C ARG A 9 -23.53 -20.56 10.91
N THR A 10 -24.85 -20.72 10.94
CA THR A 10 -25.57 -21.64 10.04
C THR A 10 -25.35 -21.32 8.57
N ALA A 11 -25.51 -20.06 8.13
CA ALA A 11 -25.31 -19.72 6.71
C ALA A 11 -23.86 -19.90 6.22
N ALA A 12 -22.87 -19.65 7.08
CA ALA A 12 -21.47 -19.89 6.76
C ALA A 12 -21.12 -21.38 6.82
N GLU A 13 -21.71 -22.13 7.75
CA GLU A 13 -21.59 -23.58 7.89
C GLU A 13 -22.21 -24.30 6.69
N ASP A 14 -23.37 -23.85 6.20
CA ASP A 14 -24.02 -24.39 5.00
C ASP A 14 -23.21 -24.09 3.73
N ALA A 15 -22.63 -22.88 3.63
CA ALA A 15 -21.73 -22.52 2.53
C ALA A 15 -20.42 -23.33 2.56
N LEU A 16 -19.89 -23.61 3.75
CA LEU A 16 -18.72 -24.48 3.92
C LEU A 16 -19.06 -25.95 3.64
N ALA A 17 -20.23 -26.43 4.06
CA ALA A 17 -20.68 -27.80 3.81
C ALA A 17 -20.89 -28.07 2.32
N THR A 18 -21.59 -27.18 1.62
CA THR A 18 -21.77 -27.28 0.15
C THR A 18 -20.45 -27.19 -0.61
N PHE A 19 -19.52 -26.35 -0.14
CA PHE A 19 -18.16 -26.28 -0.69
C PHE A 19 -17.39 -27.60 -0.46
N VAL A 20 -17.42 -28.13 0.77
CA VAL A 20 -16.75 -29.39 1.12
C VAL A 20 -17.32 -30.56 0.33
N GLU A 21 -18.64 -30.67 0.18
CA GLU A 21 -19.28 -31.72 -0.65
C GLU A 21 -18.91 -31.60 -2.13
N LYS A 22 -18.89 -30.38 -2.67
CA LYS A 22 -18.48 -30.16 -4.06
C LYS A 22 -17.03 -30.57 -4.30
N TRP A 23 -16.14 -30.28 -3.35
CA TRP A 23 -14.73 -30.67 -3.49
C TRP A 23 -14.50 -32.15 -3.19
N SER A 24 -15.20 -32.74 -2.21
CA SER A 24 -15.05 -34.16 -1.87
C SER A 24 -15.51 -35.06 -3.01
N THR A 25 -16.59 -34.71 -3.70
CA THR A 25 -17.09 -35.43 -4.88
C THR A 25 -16.13 -35.34 -6.07
N LEU A 26 -15.60 -34.15 -6.37
CA LEU A 26 -14.60 -33.94 -7.42
C LEU A 26 -13.29 -34.68 -7.13
N ILE A 27 -12.82 -34.63 -5.88
CA ILE A 27 -11.60 -35.32 -5.45
C ILE A 27 -11.81 -36.84 -5.47
N GLY A 28 -12.95 -37.33 -4.99
CA GLY A 28 -13.30 -38.76 -4.97
C GLY A 28 -13.39 -39.38 -6.36
N GLY A 29 -14.03 -38.69 -7.31
CA GLY A 29 -14.12 -39.13 -8.71
C GLY A 29 -12.75 -39.21 -9.39
N LYS A 30 -11.88 -38.22 -9.14
CA LYS A 30 -10.54 -38.16 -9.72
C LYS A 30 -9.57 -39.16 -9.08
N LEU A 31 -9.71 -39.43 -7.78
CA LEU A 31 -8.93 -40.46 -7.09
C LEU A 31 -9.23 -41.85 -7.66
N ARG A 32 -10.50 -42.18 -7.89
CA ARG A 32 -10.95 -43.50 -8.32
C ARG A 32 -10.41 -43.90 -9.71
N ASN A 33 -10.23 -42.94 -10.60
CA ASN A 33 -9.70 -43.15 -11.97
C ASN A 33 -8.16 -43.05 -12.09
N THR A 34 -7.44 -42.72 -11.01
CA THR A 34 -5.97 -42.55 -11.03
C THR A 34 -5.23 -43.88 -10.83
N SER A 35 -4.21 -44.15 -11.67
CA SER A 35 -3.39 -45.38 -11.62
C SER A 35 -2.57 -45.51 -10.33
N ARG A 36 -2.20 -46.75 -9.96
CA ARG A 36 -1.46 -47.05 -8.71
C ARG A 36 -0.10 -46.32 -8.63
N THR A 37 0.60 -46.19 -9.76
CA THR A 37 1.88 -45.48 -9.85
C THR A 37 1.72 -43.97 -9.68
N ALA A 38 0.68 -43.37 -10.27
CA ALA A 38 0.37 -41.95 -10.09
C ALA A 38 -0.01 -41.62 -8.64
N ARG A 39 -0.72 -42.52 -7.93
CA ARG A 39 -0.98 -42.35 -6.48
C ARG A 39 0.30 -42.43 -5.65
N ALA A 40 1.22 -43.35 -5.96
CA ALA A 40 2.51 -43.46 -5.28
C ALA A 40 3.37 -42.20 -5.51
N LEU A 41 3.44 -41.69 -6.74
CA LEU A 41 4.19 -40.46 -7.05
C LEU A 41 3.56 -39.22 -6.38
N ALA A 42 2.22 -39.12 -6.37
CA ALA A 42 1.52 -38.01 -5.72
C ALA A 42 1.74 -38.00 -4.20
N THR A 43 1.71 -39.17 -3.56
CA THR A 43 1.95 -39.30 -2.11
C THR A 43 3.41 -39.01 -1.75
N LEU A 44 4.38 -39.47 -2.55
CA LEU A 44 5.79 -39.12 -2.40
C LEU A 44 6.03 -37.61 -2.58
N ALA A 45 5.44 -36.99 -3.61
CA ALA A 45 5.57 -35.55 -3.83
C ALA A 45 4.95 -34.72 -2.70
N LEU A 46 3.79 -35.16 -2.18
CA LEU A 46 3.09 -34.49 -1.08
C LEU A 46 3.88 -34.59 0.23
N THR A 47 4.39 -35.78 0.56
CA THR A 47 5.22 -35.99 1.77
C THR A 47 6.52 -35.20 1.69
N LEU A 48 7.19 -35.19 0.54
CA LEU A 48 8.40 -34.38 0.32
C LEU A 48 8.12 -32.88 0.47
N SER A 49 7.00 -32.38 -0.07
CA SER A 49 6.58 -30.99 0.07
C SER A 49 6.31 -30.59 1.52
N ILE A 50 5.64 -31.44 2.30
CA ILE A 50 5.38 -31.19 3.73
C ILE A 50 6.69 -31.14 4.51
N VAL A 51 7.61 -32.09 4.28
CA VAL A 51 8.90 -32.13 4.99
C VAL A 51 9.75 -30.90 4.66
N LEU A 52 9.85 -30.54 3.38
CA LEU A 52 10.58 -29.34 2.95
C LEU A 52 9.95 -28.06 3.51
N GLY A 53 8.61 -27.97 3.52
CA GLY A 53 7.87 -26.85 4.11
C GLY A 53 8.08 -26.75 5.63
N ALA A 54 8.04 -27.87 6.34
CA ALA A 54 8.27 -27.94 7.78
C ALA A 54 9.71 -27.56 8.16
N GLU A 55 10.71 -28.07 7.45
CA GLU A 55 12.11 -27.71 7.71
C GLU A 55 12.41 -26.25 7.32
N GLY A 56 11.82 -25.75 6.23
CA GLY A 56 11.94 -24.35 5.82
C GLY A 56 11.36 -23.38 6.85
N THR A 57 10.16 -23.67 7.35
CA THR A 57 9.50 -22.86 8.40
C THR A 57 10.25 -22.95 9.73
N ARG A 58 10.71 -24.16 10.12
CA ARG A 58 11.52 -24.38 11.32
C ARG A 58 12.83 -23.59 11.30
N ARG A 59 13.56 -23.62 10.17
CA ARG A 59 14.80 -22.83 9.98
C ARG A 59 14.52 -21.33 10.01
N ARG A 60 13.44 -20.87 9.38
CA ARG A 60 13.05 -19.45 9.39
C ARG A 60 12.68 -18.97 10.79
N TRP A 61 11.96 -19.76 11.58
CA TRP A 61 11.63 -19.43 12.97
C TRP A 61 12.87 -19.38 13.88
N LYS A 62 13.79 -20.35 13.74
CA LYS A 62 15.06 -20.30 14.50
C LYS A 62 15.87 -19.04 14.19
N ARG A 63 16.00 -18.67 12.91
CA ARG A 63 16.70 -17.44 12.49
C ARG A 63 16.04 -16.18 13.06
N GLN A 64 14.70 -16.08 12.99
CA GLN A 64 13.99 -14.92 13.54
C GLN A 64 14.13 -14.79 15.06
N ARG A 65 14.21 -15.90 15.82
CA ARG A 65 14.45 -15.84 17.27
C ARG A 65 15.85 -15.33 17.58
N LEU A 66 16.87 -15.87 16.92
CA LEU A 66 18.26 -15.45 17.08
C LEU A 66 18.45 -13.96 16.73
N GLU A 67 17.83 -13.49 15.64
CA GLU A 67 17.89 -12.07 15.25
C GLU A 67 17.24 -11.15 16.28
N ARG A 68 16.13 -11.58 16.91
CA ARG A 68 15.45 -10.81 17.98
C ARG A 68 16.28 -10.78 19.26
N GLU A 69 16.89 -11.90 19.63
CA GLU A 69 17.76 -12.00 20.81
C GLU A 69 19.03 -11.15 20.62
N GLN A 70 19.65 -11.25 19.44
CA GLN A 70 20.81 -10.45 19.07
C GLN A 70 20.45 -8.95 19.03
N GLY A 71 19.32 -8.59 18.43
CA GLY A 71 18.83 -7.21 18.43
C GLY A 71 18.63 -6.66 19.84
N ARG A 72 17.99 -7.43 20.74
CA ARG A 72 17.78 -7.04 22.14
C ARG A 72 19.10 -6.88 22.91
N LYS A 73 20.09 -7.73 22.65
CA LYS A 73 21.42 -7.66 23.27
C LYS A 73 22.23 -6.46 22.77
N LEU A 74 22.23 -6.21 21.46
CA LEU A 74 23.00 -5.13 20.85
C LEU A 74 22.42 -3.74 21.16
N VAL A 75 21.09 -3.63 21.28
CA VAL A 75 20.43 -2.41 21.79
C VAL A 75 20.89 -2.12 23.23
N ARG A 76 20.95 -3.15 24.09
CA ARG A 76 21.40 -2.98 25.48
C ARG A 76 22.88 -2.59 25.59
N THR A 77 23.71 -3.08 24.67
CA THR A 77 25.17 -2.87 24.70
C THR A 77 25.61 -1.65 23.89
N ASN A 78 24.66 -0.98 23.20
CA ASN A 78 24.92 0.18 22.33
C ASN A 78 26.00 -0.10 21.26
N SER A 79 25.98 -1.30 20.69
CA SER A 79 27.03 -1.78 19.78
C SER A 79 26.53 -1.93 18.34
N TRP A 80 27.29 -1.38 17.40
CA TRP A 80 27.10 -1.55 15.97
C TRP A 80 27.86 -2.77 15.44
N LEU A 81 27.27 -3.49 14.48
CA LEU A 81 27.92 -4.59 13.77
C LEU A 81 28.58 -4.07 12.49
N HIS A 82 29.85 -4.38 12.28
CA HIS A 82 30.51 -4.10 11.01
C HIS A 82 30.26 -5.24 10.03
N ASN A 83 29.64 -4.94 8.89
CA ASN A 83 29.55 -5.87 7.78
C ASN A 83 30.87 -5.87 7.00
N LYS A 84 31.13 -6.97 6.28
CA LYS A 84 32.34 -7.13 5.44
C LYS A 84 32.46 -6.03 4.38
N ASP A 85 31.34 -5.45 3.96
CA ASP A 85 31.25 -4.39 2.94
C ASP A 85 31.59 -2.99 3.49
N GLY A 86 32.00 -2.86 4.75
CA GLY A 86 32.25 -1.57 5.42
C GLY A 86 30.97 -0.86 5.92
N SER A 87 29.78 -1.39 5.59
CA SER A 87 28.52 -0.91 6.14
C SER A 87 28.37 -1.28 7.62
N ARG A 88 27.68 -0.44 8.39
CA ARG A 88 27.45 -0.63 9.82
C ARG A 88 25.98 -0.96 10.05
N THR A 89 25.68 -2.09 10.67
CA THR A 89 24.32 -2.43 11.08
C THR A 89 24.11 -2.08 12.54
N ILE A 90 23.11 -1.26 12.81
CA ILE A 90 22.66 -0.91 14.16
C ILE A 90 21.25 -1.46 14.38
N TYR A 91 20.98 -1.89 15.62
CA TYR A 91 19.64 -2.27 16.05
C TYR A 91 19.03 -1.10 16.82
N VAL A 92 17.86 -0.64 16.38
CA VAL A 92 17.15 0.50 16.96
C VAL A 92 15.85 0.01 17.59
N PRO A 93 15.52 0.38 18.84
CA PRO A 93 14.23 0.07 19.41
C PRO A 93 13.12 0.78 18.62
N TYR A 94 12.12 0.03 18.17
CA TYR A 94 10.97 0.59 17.47
C TYR A 94 9.70 -0.13 17.92
N LYS A 95 8.76 0.63 18.49
CA LYS A 95 7.53 0.13 19.12
C LYS A 95 7.86 -0.97 20.14
N GLN A 96 7.43 -2.19 19.87
CA GLN A 96 7.57 -3.35 20.75
C GLN A 96 8.72 -4.29 20.33
N GLY A 97 9.61 -3.85 19.43
CA GLY A 97 10.69 -4.70 18.90
C GLY A 97 11.96 -3.93 18.54
N THR A 98 12.91 -4.63 17.92
CA THR A 98 14.17 -4.05 17.43
C THR A 98 14.20 -4.05 15.91
N SER A 99 14.40 -2.89 15.29
CA SER A 99 14.58 -2.73 13.85
C SER A 99 16.05 -2.79 13.48
N LYS A 100 16.39 -3.55 12.43
CA LYS A 100 17.75 -3.63 11.88
C LYS A 100 17.94 -2.53 10.85
N VAL A 101 18.83 -1.58 11.12
CA VAL A 101 19.16 -0.47 10.21
C VAL A 101 20.60 -0.65 9.74
N THR A 102 20.80 -0.72 8.42
CA THR A 102 22.14 -0.79 7.83
C THR A 102 22.51 0.58 7.28
N ILE A 103 23.54 1.19 7.86
CA ILE A 103 24.12 2.46 7.45
C ILE A 103 25.27 2.15 6.49
N SER A 104 25.10 2.51 5.23
CA SER A 104 26.18 2.48 4.25
C SER A 104 27.07 3.72 4.40
N THR A 105 28.38 3.53 4.31
CA THR A 105 29.32 4.66 4.25
C THR A 105 29.22 5.33 2.89
N THR A 106 29.19 6.66 2.87
CA THR A 106 29.26 7.42 1.62
C THR A 106 30.63 7.26 0.98
N LYS A 107 30.67 7.20 -0.36
CA LYS A 107 31.94 7.14 -1.10
C LYS A 107 32.71 8.46 -0.88
N PRO A 108 34.03 8.42 -0.70
CA PRO A 108 34.83 9.63 -0.41
C PRO A 108 34.69 10.68 -1.52
N LEU A 109 34.61 10.25 -2.79
CA LEU A 109 34.43 11.14 -3.95
C LEU A 109 33.10 11.92 -3.90
N THR A 110 32.01 11.26 -3.50
CA THR A 110 30.69 11.90 -3.39
C THR A 110 30.66 12.89 -2.22
N PHE A 111 31.31 12.52 -1.12
CA PHE A 111 31.47 13.39 0.04
C PHE A 111 32.28 14.64 -0.31
N GLU A 112 33.38 14.51 -1.05
CA GLU A 112 34.20 15.65 -1.47
C GLU A 112 33.45 16.60 -2.42
N ALA A 113 32.71 16.05 -3.39
CA ALA A 113 31.89 16.84 -4.31
C ALA A 113 30.81 17.65 -3.56
N HIS A 114 30.09 17.01 -2.62
CA HIS A 114 29.04 17.69 -1.85
C HIS A 114 29.60 18.66 -0.82
N ARG A 115 30.78 18.40 -0.24
CA ARG A 115 31.45 19.30 0.70
C ARG A 115 31.66 20.70 0.13
N ARG A 116 31.89 20.81 -1.19
CA ARG A 116 32.05 22.11 -1.88
C ARG A 116 30.74 22.92 -1.94
N LEU A 117 29.59 22.26 -1.94
CA LEU A 117 28.26 22.91 -2.02
C LEU A 117 27.85 23.57 -0.69
N PHE A 118 28.28 23.02 0.45
CA PHE A 118 27.90 23.50 1.78
C PHE A 118 28.89 24.49 2.39
N LEU A 119 30.17 24.44 2.01
CA LEU A 119 31.19 25.36 2.53
C LEU A 119 31.30 26.65 1.71
N ASN A 120 30.79 26.67 0.48
CA ASN A 120 30.72 27.86 -0.35
C ASN A 120 29.27 28.05 -0.79
N PRO A 121 28.46 28.84 -0.08
CA PRO A 121 27.19 29.28 -0.65
C PRO A 121 27.51 29.95 -2.00
N PRO A 122 26.84 29.57 -3.09
CA PRO A 122 27.13 30.14 -4.38
C PRO A 122 26.81 31.64 -4.34
N ARG A 123 27.76 32.48 -4.78
CA ARG A 123 27.67 33.97 -4.78
C ARG A 123 26.45 34.55 -5.52
N VAL A 124 25.64 33.70 -6.15
CA VAL A 124 24.34 34.04 -6.77
C VAL A 124 23.22 34.21 -5.75
N SER A 125 23.38 33.71 -4.52
CA SER A 125 22.69 34.30 -3.37
C SER A 125 23.50 35.54 -3.02
N GLY A 126 23.02 36.73 -3.38
CA GLY A 126 23.64 38.02 -3.04
C GLY A 126 23.66 38.34 -1.54
N LEU A 127 23.98 37.34 -0.72
CA LEU A 127 24.18 37.38 0.72
C LEU A 127 25.69 37.34 1.00
N GLY A 128 26.43 38.20 0.30
CA GLY A 128 27.72 38.67 0.78
C GLY A 128 27.45 39.80 1.76
N ASP A 129 28.00 39.67 2.96
CA ASP A 129 28.17 40.72 3.98
C ASP A 129 26.98 41.68 4.21
N GLY A 130 26.16 41.36 5.21
CA GLY A 130 25.61 42.37 6.12
C GLY A 130 24.74 43.50 5.55
N ALA A 131 23.95 43.28 4.50
CA ALA A 131 22.96 44.28 4.07
C ALA A 131 21.60 43.67 3.73
N VAL A 132 20.57 44.17 4.41
CA VAL A 132 19.15 43.91 4.16
C VAL A 132 18.82 44.31 2.70
N PRO A 133 18.21 43.45 1.86
CA PRO A 133 18.01 43.79 0.46
C PRO A 133 16.90 44.84 0.32
N ALA A 134 17.19 45.90 -0.43
CA ALA A 134 16.26 46.99 -0.72
C ALA A 134 15.05 46.49 -1.54
N ALA A 135 13.87 46.96 -1.12
CA ALA A 135 12.54 46.61 -1.61
C ALA A 135 12.19 47.20 -3.00
N HIS A 136 13.04 47.01 -4.02
CA HIS A 136 12.74 47.49 -5.37
C HIS A 136 13.15 46.51 -6.47
N THR A 137 12.34 45.44 -6.63
CA THR A 137 12.24 44.73 -7.91
C THR A 137 10.77 44.60 -8.29
N LYS A 138 10.43 45.17 -9.45
CA LYS A 138 9.09 45.20 -10.05
C LYS A 138 8.46 43.79 -10.06
N PRO A 139 7.15 43.64 -9.84
CA PRO A 139 6.47 42.36 -9.68
C PRO A 139 6.21 41.72 -11.05
N GLY A 140 7.27 41.40 -11.79
CA GLY A 140 7.22 40.36 -12.80
C GLY A 140 7.37 39.05 -12.05
N LEU A 141 6.41 38.13 -12.19
CA LEU A 141 6.44 36.77 -11.63
C LEU A 141 7.87 36.25 -11.60
N ASN A 142 8.49 36.27 -10.40
CA ASN A 142 9.94 36.23 -10.25
C ASN A 142 10.50 35.04 -11.03
N LEU A 143 11.27 35.30 -12.10
CA LEU A 143 11.99 34.23 -12.81
C LEU A 143 12.88 33.46 -11.83
N ALA A 144 13.34 34.14 -10.78
CA ALA A 144 13.99 33.56 -9.60
C ALA A 144 13.09 32.58 -8.82
N PHE A 145 11.80 32.89 -8.63
CA PHE A 145 10.84 32.00 -7.98
C PHE A 145 10.52 30.79 -8.86
N LEU A 146 10.34 30.99 -10.18
CA LEU A 146 10.13 29.88 -11.12
C LEU A 146 11.36 28.95 -11.14
N HIS A 147 12.57 29.51 -11.20
CA HIS A 147 13.81 28.75 -11.16
C HIS A 147 13.98 27.98 -9.82
N GLN A 148 13.64 28.61 -8.70
CA GLN A 148 13.62 27.95 -7.38
C GLN A 148 12.58 26.82 -7.31
N PHE A 149 11.38 27.04 -7.86
CA PHE A 149 10.31 26.05 -7.91
C PHE A 149 10.66 24.86 -8.80
N LEU A 150 11.23 25.09 -9.99
CA LEU A 150 11.70 24.01 -10.86
C LEU A 150 12.87 23.24 -10.24
N SER A 151 13.78 23.93 -9.53
CA SER A 151 14.86 23.28 -8.78
C SER A 151 14.29 22.35 -7.69
N LEU A 152 13.26 22.81 -6.96
CA LEU A 152 12.59 22.03 -5.92
C LEU A 152 11.82 20.84 -6.50
N MET A 153 11.11 21.04 -7.61
CA MET A 153 10.41 19.99 -8.36
C MET A 153 11.37 18.93 -8.89
N SER A 154 12.55 19.33 -9.39
CA SER A 154 13.59 18.40 -9.86
C SER A 154 14.20 17.58 -8.73
N ILE A 155 14.24 18.10 -7.50
CA ILE A 155 14.73 17.37 -6.32
C ILE A 155 13.65 16.43 -5.79
N MET A 156 12.37 16.85 -5.82
CA MET A 156 11.24 16.03 -5.40
C MET A 156 10.99 14.85 -6.36
N ILE A 157 11.29 15.03 -7.65
CA ILE A 157 11.18 13.98 -8.68
C ILE A 157 12.57 13.78 -9.31
N PRO A 158 13.53 13.16 -8.61
CA PRO A 158 14.93 13.10 -9.05
C PRO A 158 15.14 12.21 -10.29
N ARG A 159 14.18 11.35 -10.64
CA ARG A 159 14.24 10.47 -11.83
C ARG A 159 12.83 10.14 -12.33
N TRP A 160 12.49 10.63 -13.52
CA TRP A 160 11.29 10.21 -14.27
C TRP A 160 11.26 8.70 -14.60
N SER A 161 12.39 8.00 -14.46
CA SER A 161 12.55 6.57 -14.71
C SER A 161 12.43 5.68 -13.46
N SER A 162 12.36 6.26 -12.25
CA SER A 162 12.20 5.47 -11.03
C SER A 162 10.75 4.99 -10.85
N LYS A 163 10.57 3.70 -10.56
CA LYS A 163 9.24 3.08 -10.32
C LYS A 163 8.42 3.80 -9.25
N GLU A 164 9.10 4.35 -8.25
CA GLU A 164 8.48 5.10 -7.15
C GLU A 164 7.92 6.45 -7.59
N ALA A 165 8.60 7.15 -8.50
CA ALA A 165 8.14 8.41 -9.06
C ALA A 165 6.89 8.21 -9.94
N GLY A 166 6.86 7.14 -10.74
CA GLY A 166 5.68 6.77 -11.52
C GLY A 166 4.46 6.41 -10.65
N LEU A 167 4.69 5.72 -9.53
CA LEU A 167 3.62 5.41 -8.57
C LEU A 167 3.05 6.68 -7.91
N LEU A 168 3.92 7.62 -7.49
CA LEU A 168 3.49 8.91 -6.93
C LEU A 168 2.76 9.77 -7.97
N LEU A 169 3.29 9.85 -9.20
CA LEU A 169 2.68 10.60 -10.29
C LEU A 169 1.30 10.06 -10.67
N SER A 170 1.18 8.74 -10.84
CA SER A 170 -0.10 8.09 -11.16
C SER A 170 -1.13 8.29 -10.05
N HIS A 171 -0.71 8.27 -8.78
CA HIS A 171 -1.61 8.58 -7.66
C HIS A 171 -2.07 10.04 -7.65
N GLY A 172 -1.18 10.99 -7.97
CA GLY A 172 -1.53 12.40 -8.15
C GLY A 172 -2.53 12.61 -9.30
N VAL A 173 -2.29 11.96 -10.45
CA VAL A 173 -3.22 11.99 -11.59
C VAL A 173 -4.56 11.35 -11.23
N PHE A 174 -4.57 10.25 -10.47
CA PHE A 174 -5.79 9.60 -10.03
C PHE A 174 -6.62 10.47 -9.07
N LEU A 175 -5.96 11.21 -8.17
CA LEU A 175 -6.62 12.19 -7.30
C LEU A 175 -7.20 13.35 -8.11
N LEU A 176 -6.46 13.87 -9.10
CA LEU A 176 -6.96 14.91 -10.00
C LEU A 176 -8.13 14.41 -10.86
N LEU A 177 -8.03 13.19 -11.41
CA LEU A 177 -9.10 12.56 -12.17
C LEU A 177 -10.36 12.40 -11.31
N ARG A 178 -10.21 12.03 -10.04
CA ARG A 178 -11.33 11.98 -9.10
C ARG A 178 -11.97 13.35 -8.88
N THR A 179 -11.18 14.42 -8.72
CA THR A 179 -11.72 15.79 -8.61
C THR A 179 -12.35 16.28 -9.92
N TYR A 180 -11.78 15.89 -11.06
CA TYR A 180 -12.27 16.24 -12.39
C TYR A 180 -13.56 15.52 -12.73
N LEU A 181 -13.63 14.21 -12.49
CA LEU A 181 -14.84 13.41 -12.66
C LEU A 181 -15.97 13.93 -11.76
N SER A 182 -15.68 14.39 -10.54
CA SER A 182 -16.72 15.01 -9.69
C SER A 182 -17.24 16.33 -10.25
N LEU A 183 -16.40 17.15 -10.88
CA LEU A 183 -16.82 18.39 -11.53
C LEU A 183 -17.56 18.14 -12.83
N VAL A 184 -17.08 17.18 -13.63
CA VAL A 184 -17.72 16.74 -14.86
C VAL A 184 -19.07 16.10 -14.53
N VAL A 185 -19.16 15.23 -13.53
CA VAL A 185 -20.43 14.70 -13.02
C VAL A 185 -21.29 15.81 -12.43
N ALA A 186 -20.78 16.83 -11.74
CA ALA A 186 -21.63 17.93 -11.26
C ALA A 186 -22.21 18.78 -12.42
N ARG A 187 -21.45 18.94 -13.51
CA ARG A 187 -21.91 19.63 -14.74
C ARG A 187 -22.88 18.76 -15.54
N LEU A 188 -22.56 17.47 -15.69
CA LEU A 188 -23.36 16.48 -16.39
C LEU A 188 -24.61 16.11 -15.60
N ASP A 189 -24.59 15.94 -14.28
CA ASP A 189 -25.80 15.78 -13.46
C ASP A 189 -26.62 17.07 -13.48
N GLY A 190 -26.03 18.25 -13.62
CA GLY A 190 -26.78 19.49 -13.79
C GLY A 190 -27.60 19.52 -15.10
N GLU A 191 -27.02 19.05 -16.20
CA GLU A 191 -27.65 18.98 -17.52
C GLU A 191 -28.53 17.74 -17.69
N LEU A 192 -28.07 16.58 -17.20
CA LEU A 192 -28.77 15.30 -17.17
C LEU A 192 -29.95 15.34 -16.21
N VAL A 193 -29.88 16.00 -15.04
CA VAL A 193 -31.06 16.19 -14.17
C VAL A 193 -32.04 17.16 -14.81
N ARG A 194 -31.58 18.19 -15.52
CA ARG A 194 -32.46 19.09 -16.29
C ARG A 194 -33.14 18.34 -17.45
N ASP A 195 -32.44 17.47 -18.17
CA ASP A 195 -33.00 16.65 -19.26
C ASP A 195 -33.84 15.44 -18.75
N LEU A 196 -33.49 14.89 -17.59
CA LEU A 196 -34.26 13.87 -16.88
C LEU A 196 -35.58 14.46 -16.36
N VAL A 197 -35.54 15.69 -15.83
CA VAL A 197 -36.72 16.49 -15.45
C VAL A 197 -37.50 16.96 -16.69
N ALA A 198 -36.82 17.20 -17.82
CA ALA A 198 -37.45 17.57 -19.10
C ALA A 198 -38.09 16.39 -19.86
N GLY A 199 -37.97 15.15 -19.36
CA GLY A 199 -38.98 14.11 -19.64
C GLY A 199 -38.58 12.90 -20.49
N ASN A 200 -37.29 12.60 -20.73
CA ASN A 200 -36.86 11.37 -21.43
C ASN A 200 -36.00 10.40 -20.59
N GLY A 201 -36.21 10.35 -19.27
CA GLY A 201 -35.52 9.47 -18.33
C GLY A 201 -36.07 8.04 -18.16
N LYS A 202 -37.19 7.70 -18.83
CA LYS A 202 -37.93 6.45 -18.54
C LYS A 202 -37.16 5.17 -18.87
N ALA A 203 -36.30 5.20 -19.89
CA ALA A 203 -35.49 4.04 -20.27
C ALA A 203 -34.38 3.73 -19.26
N PHE A 204 -33.83 4.76 -18.60
CA PHE A 204 -32.76 4.60 -17.61
C PHE A 204 -33.29 4.21 -16.22
N LEU A 205 -34.46 4.75 -15.84
CA LEU A 205 -35.16 4.36 -14.61
C LEU A 205 -35.55 2.87 -14.64
N TRP A 206 -35.96 2.35 -15.80
CA TRP A 206 -36.24 0.93 -15.99
C TRP A 206 -34.97 0.05 -15.86
N GLY A 207 -33.81 0.55 -16.31
CA GLY A 207 -32.52 -0.11 -16.13
C GLY A 207 -32.06 -0.20 -14.67
N ILE A 208 -32.24 0.88 -13.90
CA ILE A 208 -31.93 0.92 -12.46
C ILE A 208 -32.93 0.08 -11.65
N LEU A 209 -34.23 0.13 -11.98
CA LEU A 209 -35.24 -0.72 -11.31
C LEU A 209 -34.96 -2.21 -11.54
N LYS A 210 -34.53 -2.59 -12.75
CA LYS A 210 -34.22 -3.99 -13.09
C LYS A 210 -32.98 -4.51 -12.34
N VAL A 211 -31.96 -3.69 -12.15
CA VAL A 211 -30.76 -4.04 -11.35
C VAL A 211 -31.08 -4.10 -9.84
N ARG A 212 -32.02 -3.29 -9.35
CA ARG A 212 -32.44 -3.28 -7.94
C ARG A 212 -33.34 -4.46 -7.56
N CYS A 213 -34.10 -5.02 -8.51
CA CYS A 213 -34.98 -6.19 -8.27
C CYS A 213 -34.28 -7.55 -8.35
N ALA A 214 -33.02 -7.63 -8.81
CA ALA A 214 -32.27 -8.89 -8.92
C ALA A 214 -31.31 -9.16 -7.75
N THR A 215 -31.32 -8.33 -6.70
CA THR A 215 -30.54 -8.55 -5.46
C THR A 215 -31.47 -8.84 -4.28
N PRO A 216 -31.44 -10.05 -3.66
CA PRO A 216 -32.11 -10.26 -2.37
C PRO A 216 -31.40 -9.45 -1.26
N PRO A 217 -32.14 -8.95 -0.26
CA PRO A 217 -31.77 -7.78 0.52
C PRO A 217 -30.82 -8.07 1.69
N PRO A 218 -29.99 -7.10 2.13
CA PRO A 218 -29.76 -6.88 3.55
C PRO A 218 -30.94 -6.07 4.09
N THR A 219 -31.87 -6.74 4.79
CA THR A 219 -32.95 -6.06 5.51
C THR A 219 -32.38 -5.28 6.69
N CYS A 220 -32.35 -3.96 6.54
CA CYS A 220 -32.41 -3.03 7.66
C CYS A 220 -33.81 -3.12 8.29
N ARG A 221 -33.91 -3.23 9.62
CA ARG A 221 -35.08 -2.74 10.37
C ARG A 221 -34.63 -1.86 11.52
N ALA A 222 -34.53 -0.57 11.22
CA ALA A 222 -34.64 0.49 12.21
C ALA A 222 -36.13 0.83 12.40
N ARG A 223 -36.46 1.35 13.59
CA ARG A 223 -37.67 2.08 14.06
C ARG A 223 -38.30 1.40 15.28
N HIS A 224 -38.70 2.10 16.33
CA HIS A 224 -38.93 3.54 16.51
C HIS A 224 -38.96 3.85 18.01
N THR A 225 -38.58 5.07 18.36
CA THR A 225 -39.00 5.82 19.54
C THR A 225 -40.53 5.82 19.72
N PHE A 226 -41.05 5.71 20.96
CA PHE A 226 -41.98 6.67 21.64
C PHE A 226 -42.78 6.02 22.80
N GLN A 227 -43.16 6.83 23.82
CA GLN A 227 -43.94 6.57 25.06
C GLN A 227 -43.18 5.81 26.18
N ARG A 228 -42.67 6.43 27.25
CA ARG A 228 -43.28 7.35 28.24
C ARG A 228 -42.19 8.18 28.92
#